data_AF-A0A4S4FAI6-F1
#
_entry.id   AF-A0A4S4FAI6-F1
#
_cell.length_a   1.000
_cell.length_b   1.000
_cell.length_c   1.000
_cell.angle_alpha   90.00
_cell.angle_beta   90.00
_cell.angle_gamma   90.00
#
_symmetry.space_group_name_H-M   'P 1'
#
loop_
_entity.id
_entity.type
_entity.pdbx_description
1 polymer ?
#
loop_
_entity_poly.entity_id
_entity_poly.type
_entity_poly.pdbx_seq_one_letter_code
_entity_poly.pdbx_strand_id
1 'polypeptide(L)'
;MRADSSNIAQYRELTQMVDFVETEWGFDEEFDGPTFLWDPTISSCSQHEDARRNPTPVAQPDEARLVMAQPMQWYFDGIAAITPSATPTPEGGMDVPCKDMPSFRMESQALAGVEAVVANALASTQWLDATRNLCMAVELTARFIGSCEDRHQECLEYLKELIQLVRIYMDSVARNADPETSAQALRMVTDVACNEDFRINPMPMVELLSCCLSFAQWDDTRVFAYEALNNAVASMDDMARQYGDDAIADARFREMVTGEYAHEFADLDGFEGFDDEPDPDTCTDRRELELHAHFHFKQAMLLMRHDLMRMSGDANGADTLLREHCTLAPLADAYAARLIHARRWRDLLEFIDDVEARRPEQFTIMFPEDLVPYDWESLREIALQGLDERGQLQEIYRARVLGAFDMDELAALTNLRRLCDDRTWDEQSARIVDDYHREGPHLARNPVYEHMLVMRAMRNEAMRYLEDFPDAWPDLAAIL
;
A
#
# COMPACT_ATOMS: atom_id res chain seq x y z
N MET A 1 30.99 2.18 -12.30
CA MET A 1 31.67 1.32 -13.30
C MET A 1 30.55 0.69 -14.11
N ARG A 2 30.24 1.22 -15.30
CA ARG A 2 29.09 0.79 -16.11
C ARG A 2 29.40 -0.59 -16.71
N ALA A 3 28.73 -1.63 -16.22
CA ALA A 3 28.82 -2.98 -16.78
C ALA A 3 28.00 -3.06 -18.09
N ASP A 4 28.49 -3.89 -19.01
CA ASP A 4 28.11 -4.01 -20.41
C ASP A 4 26.61 -4.04 -20.70
N SER A 5 26.16 -3.04 -21.47
CA SER A 5 24.80 -2.91 -22.03
C SER A 5 24.55 -3.85 -23.23
N SER A 6 25.40 -4.85 -23.49
CA SER A 6 25.45 -5.51 -24.80
C SER A 6 24.65 -6.82 -24.93
N ASN A 7 23.89 -7.24 -23.91
CA ASN A 7 23.18 -8.54 -23.96
C ASN A 7 21.69 -8.51 -23.58
N ILE A 8 21.12 -7.36 -23.19
CA ILE A 8 19.70 -7.24 -22.80
C ILE A 8 18.76 -7.37 -24.02
N ALA A 9 19.27 -7.14 -25.24
CA ALA A 9 18.48 -7.10 -26.47
C ALA A 9 17.82 -8.44 -26.91
N GLN A 10 18.01 -9.55 -26.17
CA GLN A 10 17.45 -10.86 -26.57
C GLN A 10 16.08 -11.15 -25.96
N TYR A 11 15.75 -10.60 -24.78
CA TYR A 11 14.52 -10.91 -24.04
C TYR A 11 13.62 -9.67 -23.94
N ARG A 12 12.39 -9.77 -24.47
CA ARG A 12 11.49 -8.61 -24.58
C ARG A 12 10.91 -8.29 -23.21
N GLU A 13 10.49 -9.33 -22.51
CA GLU A 13 9.92 -9.34 -21.17
C GLU A 13 10.90 -8.76 -20.17
N LEU A 14 12.16 -9.24 -20.15
CA LEU A 14 13.23 -8.64 -19.38
C LEU A 14 13.40 -7.14 -19.66
N THR A 15 13.39 -6.74 -20.94
CA THR A 15 13.54 -5.34 -21.30
C THR A 15 12.37 -4.50 -20.79
N GLN A 16 11.13 -4.98 -20.93
CA GLN A 16 9.94 -4.31 -20.45
C GLN A 16 9.91 -4.20 -18.92
N MET A 17 10.30 -5.28 -18.22
CA MET A 17 10.38 -5.28 -16.76
C MET A 17 11.44 -4.28 -16.25
N VAL A 18 12.60 -4.27 -16.89
CA VAL A 18 13.67 -3.31 -16.57
C VAL A 18 13.21 -1.87 -16.79
N ASP A 19 12.56 -1.59 -17.93
CA ASP A 19 12.04 -0.27 -18.27
C ASP A 19 10.98 0.17 -17.25
N PHE A 20 10.02 -0.70 -16.93
CA PHE A 20 9.02 -0.46 -15.88
C PHE A 20 9.67 -0.13 -14.53
N VAL A 21 10.62 -0.95 -14.07
CA VAL A 21 11.33 -0.72 -12.80
C VAL A 21 12.13 0.58 -12.82
N GLU A 22 12.77 0.95 -13.92
CA GLU A 22 13.52 2.20 -14.02
C GLU A 22 12.62 3.44 -14.05
N THR A 23 11.39 3.31 -14.55
CA THR A 23 10.50 4.46 -14.77
C THR A 23 9.50 4.68 -13.64
N GLU A 24 8.93 3.60 -13.09
CA GLU A 24 7.78 3.67 -12.17
C GLU A 24 8.15 3.55 -10.69
N TRP A 25 9.37 3.13 -10.36
CA TRP A 25 9.78 2.87 -8.97
C TRP A 25 10.69 3.94 -8.34
N GLY A 26 10.81 5.10 -9.00
CA GLY A 26 11.48 6.27 -8.41
C GLY A 26 12.97 6.09 -8.09
N PHE A 27 13.68 5.15 -8.73
CA PHE A 27 15.11 4.92 -8.44
C PHE A 27 16.02 6.09 -8.85
N ASP A 28 15.60 6.91 -9.80
CA ASP A 28 16.29 8.14 -10.22
C ASP A 28 15.89 9.37 -9.38
N GLU A 29 15.02 9.20 -8.37
CA GLU A 29 14.54 10.27 -7.49
C GLU A 29 15.47 10.50 -6.27
N GLU A 30 15.04 11.39 -5.37
CA GLU A 30 15.86 11.97 -4.29
C GLU A 30 16.44 10.94 -3.30
N PHE A 31 15.81 9.77 -3.11
CA PHE A 31 16.11 8.85 -2.00
C PHE A 31 16.63 7.46 -2.40
N ASP A 32 17.13 7.28 -3.62
CA ASP A 32 17.68 6.00 -4.13
C ASP A 32 16.69 4.83 -3.91
N GLY A 33 15.51 4.97 -4.51
CA GLY A 33 14.47 3.96 -4.55
C GLY A 33 13.10 4.40 -4.06
N PRO A 34 12.12 3.49 -4.11
CA PRO A 34 10.73 3.82 -3.84
C PRO A 34 10.54 4.26 -2.39
N THR A 35 9.59 5.14 -2.16
CA THR A 35 8.98 5.40 -0.86
C THR A 35 7.52 5.00 -0.90
N PHE A 36 6.95 4.61 0.24
CA PHE A 36 5.57 4.13 0.32
C PHE A 36 4.57 5.21 0.74
N LEU A 37 4.91 6.00 1.75
CA LEU A 37 4.05 6.98 2.40
C LEU A 37 4.56 8.42 2.22
N TRP A 38 5.79 8.59 1.72
CA TRP A 38 6.30 9.89 1.31
C TRP A 38 5.80 10.28 -0.08
N ASP A 39 5.28 11.50 -0.18
CA ASP A 39 4.84 12.11 -1.43
C ASP A 39 5.71 13.36 -1.74
N PRO A 40 6.48 13.36 -2.85
CA PRO A 40 7.28 14.51 -3.28
C PRO A 40 6.48 15.81 -3.48
N THR A 41 5.17 15.73 -3.75
CA THR A 41 4.32 16.92 -3.93
C THR A 41 4.21 17.74 -2.64
N ILE A 42 4.40 17.12 -1.46
CA ILE A 42 4.40 17.80 -0.16
C ILE A 42 5.47 18.90 -0.14
N SER A 43 6.69 18.57 -0.55
CA SER A 43 7.81 19.53 -0.59
C SER A 43 7.57 20.64 -1.63
N SER A 44 6.98 20.30 -2.78
CA SER A 44 6.65 21.28 -3.82
C SER A 44 5.58 22.28 -3.34
N CYS A 45 4.53 21.78 -2.69
CA CYS A 45 3.46 22.60 -2.13
C CYS A 45 3.96 23.46 -0.97
N SER A 46 4.77 22.90 -0.08
CA SER A 46 5.27 23.59 1.11
C SER A 46 6.19 24.77 0.72
N GLN A 47 7.05 24.60 -0.28
CA GLN A 47 7.92 25.65 -0.81
C GLN A 47 7.13 26.79 -1.49
N HIS A 48 6.08 26.43 -2.22
CA HIS A 48 5.18 27.42 -2.84
C HIS A 48 4.44 28.25 -1.79
N GLU A 49 3.98 27.62 -0.71
CA GLU A 49 3.30 28.31 0.40
C GLU A 49 4.26 29.14 1.26
N ASP A 50 5.51 28.71 1.45
CA ASP A 50 6.53 29.48 2.19
C ASP A 50 6.73 30.89 1.63
N ALA A 51 6.60 31.07 0.31
CA ALA A 51 6.71 32.38 -0.33
C ALA A 51 5.58 33.36 0.07
N ARG A 52 4.49 32.85 0.63
CA ARG A 52 3.30 33.62 1.03
C ARG A 52 3.16 33.78 2.54
N ARG A 53 3.86 32.96 3.32
CA ARG A 53 3.82 33.01 4.79
C ARG A 53 4.49 34.26 5.33
N ASN A 54 3.96 34.75 6.44
CA ASN A 54 4.46 35.95 7.12
C ASN A 54 4.54 35.70 8.63
N PRO A 55 5.33 36.46 9.40
CA PRO A 55 5.39 36.34 10.86
C PRO A 55 4.15 36.96 11.55
N THR A 56 2.95 36.64 11.06
CA THR A 56 1.68 37.13 11.58
C THR A 56 1.30 36.38 12.86
N PRO A 57 0.77 37.07 13.88
CA PRO A 57 0.25 36.42 15.07
C PRO A 57 -0.81 35.37 14.72
N VAL A 58 -0.76 34.25 15.43
CA VAL A 58 -1.85 33.27 15.44
C VAL A 58 -2.76 33.47 16.64
N ALA A 59 -4.01 33.02 16.54
CA ALA A 59 -4.96 33.05 17.64
C ALA A 59 -4.38 32.36 18.89
N GLN A 60 -4.61 32.93 20.08
CA GLN A 60 -4.18 32.33 21.34
C GLN A 60 -4.91 31.01 21.57
N PRO A 61 -4.32 30.00 22.25
CA PRO A 61 -4.90 28.66 22.35
C PRO A 61 -6.34 28.62 22.88
N ASP A 62 -6.65 29.41 23.92
CA ASP A 62 -7.99 29.46 24.49
C ASP A 62 -9.01 30.09 23.53
N GLU A 63 -8.60 31.12 22.79
CA GLU A 63 -9.43 31.79 21.79
C GLU A 63 -9.64 30.89 20.56
N ALA A 64 -8.58 30.25 20.08
CA ALA A 64 -8.63 29.30 18.97
C ALA A 64 -9.59 28.15 19.31
N ARG A 65 -9.49 27.57 20.51
CA ARG A 65 -10.39 26.51 20.96
C ARG A 65 -11.84 26.95 20.98
N LEU A 66 -12.11 28.14 21.53
CA LEU A 66 -13.46 28.68 21.60
C LEU A 66 -14.06 28.89 20.21
N VAL A 67 -13.29 29.50 19.31
CA VAL A 67 -13.71 29.76 17.92
C VAL A 67 -14.02 28.47 17.17
N MET A 68 -13.21 27.42 17.35
CA MET A 68 -13.41 26.12 16.71
C MET A 68 -14.60 25.34 17.29
N ALA A 69 -14.71 25.26 18.61
CA ALA A 69 -15.69 24.40 19.27
C ALA A 69 -17.11 24.98 19.27
N GLN A 70 -17.26 26.30 19.23
CA GLN A 70 -18.57 26.94 19.35
C GLN A 70 -19.54 26.60 18.20
N PRO A 71 -19.12 26.64 16.92
CA PRO A 71 -19.97 26.19 15.81
C PRO A 71 -20.35 24.70 15.88
N MET A 72 -19.43 23.83 16.31
CA MET A 72 -19.70 22.40 16.53
C MET A 72 -20.78 22.19 17.61
N GLN A 73 -20.72 22.94 18.71
CA GLN A 73 -21.74 22.87 19.75
C GLN A 73 -23.11 23.33 19.24
N TRP A 74 -23.17 24.41 18.47
CA TRP A 74 -24.42 24.90 17.88
C TRP A 74 -25.04 23.89 16.91
N TYR A 75 -24.22 23.13 16.20
CA TYR A 75 -24.69 22.02 15.36
C TYR A 75 -25.42 20.97 16.19
N PHE A 76 -24.81 20.47 17.27
CA PHE A 76 -25.44 19.48 18.14
C PHE A 76 -26.67 20.02 18.87
N ASP A 77 -26.62 21.25 19.38
CA ASP A 77 -27.77 21.90 20.01
C ASP A 77 -28.94 22.04 19.02
N GLY A 78 -28.64 22.35 17.75
CA GLY A 78 -29.61 22.43 16.67
C GLY A 78 -30.28 21.09 16.38
N ILE A 79 -29.51 20.01 16.32
CA ILE A 79 -30.03 18.65 16.13
C ILE A 79 -30.90 18.24 17.33
N ALA A 80 -30.39 18.40 18.55
CA ALA A 80 -31.13 18.04 19.75
C ALA A 80 -32.47 18.79 19.87
N ALA A 81 -32.54 20.04 19.40
CA ALA A 81 -33.77 20.83 19.41
C ALA A 81 -34.85 20.30 18.44
N ILE A 82 -34.46 19.61 17.37
CA ILE A 82 -35.40 19.07 16.36
C ILE A 82 -35.65 17.57 16.54
N THR A 83 -34.85 16.86 17.35
CA THR A 83 -34.95 15.41 17.55
C THR A 83 -35.77 15.07 18.80
N PRO A 84 -36.97 14.47 18.66
CA PRO A 84 -37.85 14.18 19.81
C PRO A 84 -37.27 13.17 20.82
N SER A 85 -36.33 12.33 20.40
CA SER A 85 -35.67 11.33 21.26
C SER A 85 -34.47 11.88 22.03
N ALA A 86 -34.14 13.16 21.87
CA ALA A 86 -33.03 13.77 22.59
C ALA A 86 -33.27 13.76 24.12
N THR A 87 -32.26 13.36 24.90
CA THR A 87 -32.34 13.27 26.36
C THR A 87 -31.26 14.09 27.05
N PRO A 88 -31.51 14.72 28.21
CA PRO A 88 -30.48 15.48 28.91
C PRO A 88 -29.36 14.57 29.42
N THR A 89 -28.11 14.97 29.22
CA THR A 89 -26.95 14.29 29.82
C THR A 89 -26.67 14.80 31.24
N PRO A 90 -26.00 13.99 32.09
CA PRO A 90 -25.58 14.44 33.44
C PRO A 90 -24.67 15.67 33.43
N GLU A 91 -23.98 15.92 32.33
CA GLU A 91 -23.00 17.00 32.14
C GLU A 91 -23.63 18.31 31.64
N GLY A 92 -24.96 18.33 31.43
CA GLY A 92 -25.71 19.53 31.08
C GLY A 92 -25.90 19.77 29.58
N GLY A 93 -25.68 18.75 28.74
CA GLY A 93 -25.99 18.76 27.31
C GLY A 93 -27.22 17.92 26.96
N MET A 94 -27.43 17.69 25.66
CA MET A 94 -28.45 16.78 25.14
C MET A 94 -27.76 15.64 24.38
N ASP A 95 -28.16 14.41 24.65
CA ASP A 95 -27.75 13.20 23.94
C ASP A 95 -28.81 12.82 22.92
N VAL A 96 -28.39 12.51 21.70
CA VAL A 96 -29.25 12.13 20.59
C VAL A 96 -28.84 10.73 20.14
N PRO A 97 -29.75 9.74 20.18
CA PRO A 97 -29.42 8.40 19.71
C PRO A 97 -28.92 8.44 18.25
N CYS A 98 -27.80 7.77 17.94
CA CYS A 98 -27.19 7.71 16.60
C CYS A 98 -28.20 7.47 15.46
N LYS A 99 -29.10 6.50 15.65
CA LYS A 99 -30.16 6.17 14.67
C LYS A 99 -31.11 7.33 14.33
N ASP A 100 -31.25 8.29 15.24
CA ASP A 100 -32.14 9.44 15.12
C ASP A 100 -31.36 10.71 14.73
N MET A 101 -30.03 10.62 14.61
CA MET A 101 -29.18 11.74 14.22
C MET A 101 -29.13 11.84 12.68
N PRO A 102 -29.36 13.06 12.11
CA PRO A 102 -29.20 13.28 10.69
C PRO A 102 -27.73 13.11 10.31
N SER A 103 -27.47 12.67 9.07
CA SER A 103 -26.10 12.64 8.57
C SER A 103 -25.51 14.06 8.55
N PHE A 104 -24.26 14.19 8.96
CA PHE A 104 -23.47 15.39 8.84
C PHE A 104 -23.40 15.85 7.39
N ARG A 105 -23.34 17.18 7.22
CA ARG A 105 -23.17 17.88 5.93
C ARG A 105 -22.27 19.09 6.16
N MET A 106 -21.29 19.30 5.31
CA MET A 106 -20.36 20.44 5.40
C MET A 106 -21.09 21.79 5.32
N GLU A 107 -22.21 21.85 4.59
CA GLU A 107 -23.07 23.04 4.50
C GLU A 107 -23.64 23.50 5.86
N SER A 108 -23.59 22.65 6.90
CA SER A 108 -24.02 22.99 8.26
C SER A 108 -23.17 24.07 8.93
N GLN A 109 -21.98 24.36 8.41
CA GLN A 109 -21.02 25.32 8.98
C GLN A 109 -20.50 24.92 10.37
N ALA A 110 -20.66 23.66 10.79
CA ALA A 110 -20.15 23.18 12.08
C ALA A 110 -18.62 23.29 12.19
N LEU A 111 -17.91 23.23 11.06
CA LEU A 111 -16.44 23.31 10.99
C LEU A 111 -15.91 24.69 10.59
N ALA A 112 -16.77 25.71 10.41
CA ALA A 112 -16.35 27.05 9.97
C ALA A 112 -15.35 27.72 10.94
N GLY A 113 -15.44 27.41 12.23
CA GLY A 113 -14.45 27.85 13.22
C GLY A 113 -13.07 27.23 13.02
N VAL A 114 -13.03 25.95 12.62
CA VAL A 114 -11.80 25.22 12.28
C VAL A 114 -11.15 25.84 11.06
N GLU A 115 -11.91 26.06 9.99
CA GLU A 115 -11.44 26.70 8.76
C GLU A 115 -10.77 28.05 9.03
N ALA A 116 -11.37 28.90 9.89
CA ALA A 116 -10.83 30.21 10.22
C ALA A 116 -9.50 30.15 10.98
N VAL A 117 -9.40 29.26 11.97
CA VAL A 117 -8.17 29.08 12.77
C VAL A 117 -7.06 28.44 11.94
N VAL A 118 -7.38 27.43 11.13
CA VAL A 118 -6.43 26.77 10.23
C VAL A 118 -5.88 27.75 9.20
N ALA A 119 -6.73 28.56 8.56
CA ALA A 119 -6.28 29.57 7.60
C ALA A 119 -5.32 30.60 8.23
N ASN A 120 -5.58 31.02 9.47
CA ASN A 120 -4.68 31.91 10.21
C ASN A 120 -3.34 31.24 10.55
N ALA A 121 -3.36 29.96 10.95
CA ALA A 121 -2.15 29.20 11.28
C ALA A 121 -1.28 28.95 10.04
N LEU A 122 -1.88 28.50 8.93
CA LEU A 122 -1.15 28.17 7.69
C LEU A 122 -0.43 29.38 7.06
N ALA A 123 -0.97 30.58 7.24
CA ALA A 123 -0.36 31.83 6.77
C ALA A 123 0.82 32.32 7.62
N SER A 124 1.04 31.73 8.80
CA SER A 124 2.02 32.21 9.78
C SER A 124 3.34 31.44 9.73
N THR A 125 4.45 32.14 9.98
CA THR A 125 5.76 31.56 10.30
C THR A 125 6.02 31.45 11.80
N GLN A 126 5.02 31.71 12.67
CA GLN A 126 5.10 31.41 14.10
C GLN A 126 4.94 29.90 14.31
N TRP A 127 5.94 29.14 13.86
CA TRP A 127 5.89 27.69 13.65
C TRP A 127 5.26 26.93 14.81
N LEU A 128 5.73 27.17 16.04
CA LEU A 128 5.25 26.45 17.21
C LEU A 128 3.78 26.74 17.54
N ASP A 129 3.40 28.02 17.55
CA ASP A 129 2.04 28.42 17.91
C ASP A 129 1.04 28.04 16.80
N ALA A 130 1.45 28.14 15.54
CA ALA A 130 0.67 27.69 14.40
C ALA A 130 0.47 26.17 14.42
N THR A 131 1.53 25.38 14.61
CA THR A 131 1.42 23.91 14.77
C THR A 131 0.49 23.54 15.92
N ARG A 132 0.53 24.26 17.05
CA ARG A 132 -0.40 24.02 18.16
C ARG A 132 -1.86 24.20 17.75
N ASN A 133 -2.18 25.27 17.01
CA ASN A 133 -3.54 25.52 16.53
C ASN A 133 -3.98 24.48 15.48
N LEU A 134 -3.07 24.05 14.59
CA LEU A 134 -3.31 22.98 13.63
C LEU A 134 -3.58 21.63 14.31
N CYS A 135 -2.77 21.28 15.32
CA CYS A 135 -2.97 20.08 16.13
C CYS A 135 -4.33 20.10 16.85
N MET A 136 -4.71 21.25 17.40
CA MET A 136 -6.01 21.43 18.06
C MET A 136 -7.19 21.33 17.07
N ALA A 137 -7.04 21.84 15.86
CA ALA A 137 -8.02 21.68 14.79
C ALA A 137 -8.22 20.19 14.45
N VAL A 138 -7.13 19.44 14.26
CA VAL A 138 -7.17 18.00 14.00
C VAL A 138 -7.86 17.24 15.13
N GLU A 139 -7.48 17.51 16.39
CA GLU A 139 -8.07 16.85 17.57
C GLU A 139 -9.58 17.12 17.70
N LEU A 140 -10.00 18.38 17.53
CA LEU A 140 -11.42 18.73 17.64
C LEU A 140 -12.25 18.14 16.50
N THR A 141 -11.72 18.12 15.27
CA THR A 141 -12.38 17.51 14.12
C THR A 141 -12.49 15.99 14.29
N ALA A 142 -11.42 15.31 14.73
CA ALA A 142 -11.45 13.87 14.98
C ALA A 142 -12.49 13.49 16.06
N ARG A 143 -12.54 14.25 17.15
CA ARG A 143 -13.56 14.08 18.20
C ARG A 143 -14.98 14.35 17.69
N PHE A 144 -15.13 15.36 16.84
CA PHE A 144 -16.41 15.70 16.24
C PHE A 144 -16.94 14.56 15.36
N ILE A 145 -16.08 13.96 14.53
CA ILE A 145 -16.41 12.76 13.73
C ILE A 145 -16.92 11.64 14.63
N GLY A 146 -16.22 11.34 15.73
CA GLY A 146 -16.64 10.31 16.68
C GLY A 146 -17.96 10.60 17.41
N SER A 147 -18.50 11.82 17.27
CA SER A 147 -19.71 12.28 17.94
C SER A 147 -20.88 12.57 16.97
N CYS A 148 -20.66 12.44 15.65
CA CYS A 148 -21.68 12.72 14.64
C CYS A 148 -21.88 11.52 13.69
N GLU A 149 -23.07 11.40 13.11
CA GLU A 149 -23.31 10.43 12.04
C GLU A 149 -22.78 10.99 10.71
N ASP A 150 -21.72 10.40 10.16
CA ASP A 150 -21.11 10.85 8.89
C ASP A 150 -21.29 9.84 7.76
N ARG A 151 -22.55 9.53 7.42
CA ARG A 151 -22.89 8.48 6.42
C ARG A 151 -22.38 8.78 5.01
N HIS A 152 -22.11 10.04 4.72
CA HIS A 152 -21.55 10.50 3.44
C HIS A 152 -20.05 10.75 3.50
N GLN A 153 -19.40 10.47 4.63
CA GLN A 153 -17.96 10.64 4.86
C GLN A 153 -17.43 12.06 4.63
N GLU A 154 -18.30 13.08 4.59
CA GLU A 154 -17.88 14.46 4.31
C GLU A 154 -16.98 15.01 5.44
N CYS A 155 -17.23 14.61 6.69
CA CYS A 155 -16.38 15.04 7.80
C CYS A 155 -15.05 14.29 7.81
N LEU A 156 -15.06 13.00 7.47
CA LEU A 156 -13.85 12.20 7.33
C LEU A 156 -12.95 12.73 6.20
N GLU A 157 -13.52 13.06 5.03
CA GLU A 157 -12.83 13.70 3.92
C GLU A 157 -12.19 15.04 4.36
N TYR A 158 -12.95 15.88 5.08
CA TYR A 158 -12.41 17.12 5.62
C TYR A 158 -11.24 16.89 6.59
N LEU A 159 -11.30 15.85 7.44
CA LEU A 159 -10.18 15.50 8.33
C LEU A 159 -8.94 15.08 7.53
N LYS A 160 -9.10 14.29 6.47
CA LYS A 160 -7.99 13.90 5.58
C LYS A 160 -7.36 15.13 4.91
N GLU A 161 -8.17 16.05 4.38
CA GLU A 161 -7.69 17.32 3.82
C GLU A 161 -6.93 18.16 4.86
N LEU A 162 -7.47 18.25 6.07
CA LEU A 162 -6.82 18.96 7.17
C LEU A 162 -5.47 18.33 7.54
N ILE A 163 -5.38 17.00 7.63
CA ILE A 163 -4.13 16.28 7.87
C ILE A 163 -3.12 16.59 6.75
N GLN A 164 -3.55 16.60 5.48
CA GLN A 164 -2.68 16.96 4.36
C GLN A 164 -2.13 18.38 4.48
N LEU A 165 -2.95 19.35 4.89
CA LEU A 165 -2.49 20.72 5.16
C LEU A 165 -1.46 20.77 6.29
N VAL A 166 -1.65 19.95 7.34
CA VAL A 166 -0.66 19.82 8.42
C VAL A 166 0.64 19.21 7.91
N ARG A 167 0.60 18.16 7.08
CA ARG A 167 1.80 17.54 6.47
C ARG A 167 2.61 18.57 5.68
N ILE A 168 1.95 19.34 4.82
CA ILE A 168 2.56 20.42 4.03
C ILE A 168 3.16 21.51 4.93
N TYR A 169 2.47 21.89 6.01
CA TYR A 169 2.99 22.88 6.96
C TYR A 169 4.20 22.34 7.73
N MET A 170 4.14 21.09 8.18
CA MET A 170 5.22 20.45 8.95
C MET A 170 6.48 20.22 8.12
N ASP A 171 6.36 20.03 6.81
CA ASP A 171 7.51 20.08 5.90
C ASP A 171 8.21 21.45 5.94
N SER A 172 7.42 22.53 5.97
CA SER A 172 7.95 23.89 6.10
C SER A 172 8.60 24.13 7.46
N VAL A 173 8.04 23.55 8.53
CA VAL A 173 8.65 23.59 9.88
C VAL A 173 10.00 22.87 9.88
N ALA A 174 10.06 21.65 9.34
CA ALA A 174 11.30 20.88 9.25
C ALA A 174 12.41 21.63 8.52
N ARG A 175 12.07 22.36 7.44
CA ARG A 175 13.02 23.13 6.63
C ARG A 175 13.46 24.46 7.24
N ASN A 176 12.56 25.17 7.94
CA ASN A 176 12.75 26.58 8.27
C ASN A 176 12.85 26.88 9.77
N ALA A 177 12.33 26.02 10.66
CA ALA A 177 12.36 26.25 12.10
C ALA A 177 13.71 25.81 12.70
N ASP A 178 14.08 26.39 13.84
CA ASP A 178 15.23 25.92 14.60
C ASP A 178 14.95 24.52 15.21
N PRO A 179 15.99 23.73 15.52
CA PRO A 179 15.81 22.34 15.98
C PRO A 179 14.96 22.18 17.24
N GLU A 180 15.00 23.15 18.16
CA GLU A 180 14.19 23.08 19.39
C GLU A 180 12.71 23.29 19.07
N THR A 181 12.39 24.28 18.24
CA THR A 181 11.04 24.52 17.74
C THR A 181 10.52 23.31 16.93
N SER A 182 11.35 22.78 16.04
CA SER A 182 11.05 21.59 15.23
C SER A 182 10.72 20.36 16.08
N ALA A 183 11.53 20.09 17.11
CA ALA A 183 11.30 18.97 18.02
C ALA A 183 9.97 19.10 18.77
N GLN A 184 9.67 20.30 19.29
CA GLN A 184 8.42 20.56 20.00
C GLN A 184 7.20 20.47 19.09
N ALA A 185 7.29 21.00 17.86
CA ALA A 185 6.23 20.93 16.86
C ALA A 185 5.92 19.48 16.47
N LEU A 186 6.94 18.68 16.17
CA LEU A 186 6.76 17.27 15.82
C LEU A 186 6.19 16.44 16.98
N ARG A 187 6.61 16.73 18.23
CA ARG A 187 6.03 16.09 19.41
C ARG A 187 4.53 16.39 19.54
N MET A 188 4.09 17.64 19.34
CA MET A 188 2.66 17.97 19.38
C MET A 188 1.85 17.18 18.34
N VAL A 189 2.36 17.05 17.12
CA VAL A 189 1.71 16.25 16.06
C VAL A 189 1.65 14.77 16.45
N THR A 190 2.74 14.24 16.99
CA THR A 190 2.82 12.84 17.44
C THR A 190 1.83 12.57 18.57
N ASP A 191 1.73 13.48 19.54
CA ASP A 191 0.82 13.36 20.68
C ASP A 191 -0.65 13.34 20.22
N VAL A 192 -1.02 14.18 19.24
CA VAL A 192 -2.37 14.17 18.63
C VAL A 192 -2.63 12.88 17.87
N ALA A 193 -1.69 12.42 17.05
CA ALA A 193 -1.86 11.17 16.31
C ALA A 193 -2.03 9.95 17.24
N CYS A 194 -1.42 9.99 18.43
CA CYS A 194 -1.50 8.91 19.42
C CYS A 194 -2.71 9.01 20.36
N ASN A 195 -3.60 9.99 20.16
CA ASN A 195 -4.78 10.18 20.98
C ASN A 195 -5.84 9.09 20.73
N GLU A 196 -6.78 8.91 21.68
CA GLU A 196 -7.85 7.92 21.62
C GLU A 196 -8.75 8.08 20.40
N ASP A 197 -8.95 9.32 19.95
CA ASP A 197 -9.76 9.67 18.78
C ASP A 197 -9.26 9.01 17.48
N PHE A 198 -7.98 8.60 17.42
CA PHE A 198 -7.35 7.95 16.27
C PHE A 198 -7.15 6.43 16.42
N ARG A 199 -7.33 5.86 17.62
CA ARG A 199 -6.93 4.47 17.93
C ARG A 199 -7.64 3.41 17.11
N ILE A 200 -8.88 3.66 16.70
CA ILE A 200 -9.69 2.75 15.88
C ILE A 200 -9.58 3.05 14.37
N ASN A 201 -8.91 4.16 14.00
CA ASN A 201 -8.75 4.64 12.63
C ASN A 201 -7.26 4.76 12.30
N PRO A 202 -6.58 3.63 11.98
CA PRO A 202 -5.13 3.61 11.84
C PRO A 202 -4.62 4.44 10.65
N MET A 203 -5.42 4.63 9.60
CA MET A 203 -5.00 5.37 8.40
C MET A 203 -4.79 6.88 8.65
N PRO A 204 -5.78 7.64 9.15
CA PRO A 204 -5.55 9.04 9.53
C PRO A 204 -4.43 9.21 10.56
N MET A 205 -4.27 8.24 11.47
CA MET A 205 -3.14 8.21 12.41
C MET A 205 -1.79 8.13 11.67
N VAL A 206 -1.65 7.17 10.75
CA VAL A 206 -0.44 6.95 9.95
C VAL A 206 -0.14 8.17 9.07
N GLU A 207 -1.15 8.72 8.40
CA GLU A 207 -1.01 9.92 7.57
C GLU A 207 -0.51 11.12 8.38
N LEU A 208 -1.06 11.34 9.57
CA LEU A 208 -0.61 12.41 10.45
C LEU A 208 0.83 12.17 10.95
N LEU A 209 1.15 10.92 11.33
CA LEU A 209 2.51 10.55 11.74
C LEU A 209 3.53 10.68 10.61
N SER A 210 3.12 10.55 9.34
CA SER A 210 4.00 10.73 8.19
C SER A 210 4.61 12.14 8.12
N CYS A 211 4.09 13.12 8.86
CA CYS A 211 4.76 14.41 9.08
C CYS A 211 6.21 14.24 9.55
N CYS A 212 6.54 13.17 10.28
CA CYS A 212 7.90 12.89 10.74
C CYS A 212 8.90 12.66 9.59
N LEU A 213 8.44 12.23 8.42
CA LEU A 213 9.28 11.93 7.25
C LEU A 213 9.99 13.18 6.74
N SER A 214 9.35 14.35 6.76
CA SER A 214 10.00 15.64 6.41
C SER A 214 11.20 15.98 7.31
N PHE A 215 11.22 15.49 8.55
CA PHE A 215 12.32 15.72 9.49
C PHE A 215 13.49 14.75 9.29
N ALA A 216 13.27 13.64 8.57
CA ALA A 216 14.29 12.61 8.35
C ALA A 216 15.49 13.11 7.54
N GLN A 217 15.25 14.05 6.63
CA GLN A 217 16.24 14.58 5.69
C GLN A 217 17.33 15.42 6.39
N TRP A 218 17.02 15.99 7.55
CA TRP A 218 17.90 16.95 8.23
C TRP A 218 18.63 16.30 9.40
N ASP A 219 19.96 16.40 9.42
CA ASP A 219 20.81 15.72 10.41
C ASP A 219 20.47 16.11 11.87
N ASP A 220 20.04 17.35 12.09
CA ASP A 220 19.72 17.90 13.42
C ASP A 220 18.31 17.53 13.92
N THR A 221 17.40 17.12 13.04
CA THR A 221 16.01 16.78 13.40
C THR A 221 15.63 15.33 13.14
N ARG A 222 16.42 14.56 12.39
CA ARG A 222 16.20 13.14 12.08
C ARG A 222 15.95 12.28 13.31
N VAL A 223 16.66 12.53 14.41
CA VAL A 223 16.49 11.77 15.66
C VAL A 223 15.07 11.91 16.20
N PHE A 224 14.43 13.08 16.03
CA PHE A 224 13.06 13.30 16.48
C PHE A 224 12.05 12.52 15.66
N ALA A 225 12.32 12.29 14.37
CA ALA A 225 11.47 11.44 13.53
C ALA A 225 11.47 9.98 14.02
N TYR A 226 12.64 9.42 14.35
CA TYR A 226 12.73 8.09 14.97
C TYR A 226 12.06 8.05 16.35
N GLU A 227 12.21 9.09 17.17
CA GLU A 227 11.53 9.19 18.46
C GLU A 227 10.01 9.20 18.30
N ALA A 228 9.48 9.98 17.35
CA ALA A 228 8.05 10.04 17.05
C ALA A 228 7.49 8.66 16.68
N LEU A 229 8.16 7.93 15.77
CA LEU A 229 7.75 6.57 15.40
C LEU A 229 7.77 5.60 16.58
N ASN A 230 8.82 5.65 17.40
CA ASN A 230 8.93 4.77 18.55
C ASN A 230 7.87 5.06 19.61
N ASN A 231 7.54 6.33 19.83
CA ASN A 231 6.48 6.75 20.75
C ASN A 231 5.11 6.29 20.25
N ALA A 232 4.83 6.42 18.94
CA ALA A 232 3.58 5.95 18.35
C ALA A 232 3.42 4.43 18.47
N VAL A 233 4.48 3.68 18.20
CA VAL A 233 4.49 2.22 18.41
C VAL A 233 4.25 1.87 19.87
N ALA A 234 4.90 2.57 20.81
CA ALA A 234 4.69 2.33 22.23
C ALA A 234 3.24 2.60 22.66
N SER A 235 2.63 3.69 22.18
CA SER A 235 1.24 4.05 22.48
C SER A 235 0.25 2.98 22.01
N MET A 236 0.37 2.54 20.76
CA MET A 236 -0.52 1.51 20.20
C MET A 236 -0.28 0.13 20.85
N ASP A 237 0.98 -0.22 21.14
CA ASP A 237 1.28 -1.45 21.89
C ASP A 237 0.72 -1.40 23.32
N ASP A 238 0.76 -0.25 24.00
CA ASP A 238 0.18 -0.07 25.34
C ASP A 238 -1.34 -0.15 25.34
N MET A 239 -2.00 0.31 24.27
CA MET A 239 -3.43 0.08 24.05
C MET A 239 -3.72 -1.42 23.89
N ALA A 240 -3.04 -2.11 22.97
CA ALA A 240 -3.29 -3.53 22.70
C ALA A 240 -3.01 -4.42 23.92
N ARG A 241 -1.98 -4.11 24.72
CA ARG A 241 -1.62 -4.85 25.95
C ARG A 241 -2.74 -4.89 26.98
N GLN A 242 -3.69 -3.95 26.97
CA GLN A 242 -4.84 -3.95 27.88
C GLN A 242 -5.72 -5.19 27.68
N TYR A 243 -5.65 -5.82 26.50
CA TYR A 243 -6.42 -7.01 26.14
C TYR A 243 -5.68 -8.33 26.34
N GLY A 244 -4.37 -8.28 26.65
CA GLY A 244 -3.50 -9.43 26.87
C GLY A 244 -2.91 -10.05 25.59
N ASP A 245 -1.73 -10.66 25.73
CA ASP A 245 -0.94 -11.19 24.59
C ASP A 245 -1.68 -12.25 23.77
N ASP A 246 -2.50 -13.10 24.42
CA ASP A 246 -3.29 -14.13 23.74
C ASP A 246 -4.33 -13.51 22.80
N ALA A 247 -4.93 -12.36 23.18
CA ALA A 247 -5.90 -11.65 22.36
C ALA A 247 -5.25 -11.04 21.12
N ILE A 248 -4.05 -10.49 21.27
CA ILE A 248 -3.26 -9.92 20.18
C ILE A 248 -2.87 -11.01 19.19
N ALA A 249 -2.42 -12.18 19.70
CA ALA A 249 -2.03 -13.31 18.87
C ALA A 249 -3.22 -13.89 18.09
N ASP A 250 -4.39 -13.99 18.72
CA ASP A 250 -5.63 -14.47 18.11
C ASP A 250 -6.15 -13.50 17.04
N ALA A 251 -6.19 -12.18 17.33
CA ALA A 251 -6.54 -11.16 16.34
C ALA A 251 -5.60 -11.21 15.12
N ARG A 252 -4.29 -11.28 15.35
CA ARG A 252 -3.29 -11.43 14.28
C ARG A 252 -3.49 -12.70 13.46
N PHE A 253 -3.80 -13.82 14.10
CA PHE A 253 -4.03 -15.08 13.41
C PHE A 253 -5.29 -15.02 12.54
N ARG A 254 -6.36 -14.41 13.04
CA ARG A 254 -7.58 -14.19 12.24
C ARG A 254 -7.26 -13.36 11.00
N GLU A 255 -6.63 -12.20 11.15
CA GLU A 255 -6.21 -11.37 10.01
C GLU A 255 -5.37 -12.12 8.98
N MET A 256 -4.44 -12.97 9.44
CA MET A 256 -3.63 -13.79 8.54
C MET A 256 -4.44 -14.85 7.78
N VAL A 257 -5.54 -15.35 8.36
CA VAL A 257 -6.35 -16.44 7.79
C VAL A 257 -7.54 -15.92 6.99
N THR A 258 -8.14 -14.81 7.41
CA THR A 258 -9.32 -14.20 6.79
C THR A 258 -8.98 -13.03 5.88
N GLY A 259 -7.69 -12.77 5.61
CA GLY A 259 -7.18 -11.60 4.89
C GLY A 259 -7.73 -11.41 3.47
N GLU A 260 -9.00 -11.00 3.39
CA GLU A 260 -9.74 -10.49 2.22
C GLU A 260 -9.27 -9.06 1.85
N TYR A 261 -8.40 -8.43 2.66
CA TYR A 261 -8.09 -7.00 2.59
C TYR A 261 -6.65 -6.68 2.19
N ALA A 262 -5.92 -7.62 1.57
CA ALA A 262 -4.65 -7.32 0.91
C ALA A 262 -4.79 -6.27 -0.24
N HIS A 263 -6.02 -5.98 -0.67
CA HIS A 263 -6.36 -4.93 -1.64
C HIS A 263 -6.34 -3.50 -1.07
N GLU A 264 -6.42 -3.29 0.25
CA GLU A 264 -6.54 -1.94 0.83
C GLU A 264 -5.24 -1.11 0.79
N PHE A 265 -4.07 -1.74 0.63
CA PHE A 265 -2.80 -1.03 0.45
C PHE A 265 -2.56 -0.59 -1.00
N ALA A 266 -3.30 -1.13 -1.98
CA ALA A 266 -3.14 -0.77 -3.39
C ALA A 266 -3.82 0.56 -3.75
N ASP A 267 -4.85 0.96 -3.00
CA ASP A 267 -5.60 2.19 -3.20
C ASP A 267 -5.34 3.21 -2.08
N LEU A 268 -4.12 3.77 -2.03
CA LEU A 268 -3.85 4.96 -1.21
C LEU A 268 -4.54 6.23 -1.76
N ASP A 269 -5.05 6.20 -3.00
CA ASP A 269 -5.79 7.30 -3.65
C ASP A 269 -7.29 7.00 -3.83
N GLY A 270 -7.80 5.85 -3.37
CA GLY A 270 -9.12 5.35 -3.74
C GLY A 270 -9.78 4.46 -2.70
N PHE A 271 -9.99 4.97 -1.48
CA PHE A 271 -10.79 4.27 -0.47
C PHE A 271 -12.29 4.34 -0.81
N GLU A 272 -12.70 3.85 -1.98
CA GLU A 272 -14.10 3.55 -2.32
C GLU A 272 -14.43 2.16 -1.76
N GLY A 273 -15.25 2.08 -0.70
CA GLY A 273 -15.91 0.81 -0.34
C GLY A 273 -16.03 0.47 1.14
N PHE A 274 -16.67 1.31 1.94
CA PHE A 274 -17.59 0.79 2.98
C PHE A 274 -18.97 0.61 2.33
N ASP A 275 -19.09 -0.31 1.37
CA ASP A 275 -20.34 -0.56 0.62
C ASP A 275 -21.20 -1.66 1.25
N ASP A 276 -20.72 -2.30 2.32
CA ASP A 276 -21.58 -3.07 3.21
C ASP A 276 -21.98 -2.19 4.40
N GLU A 277 -23.26 -1.82 4.47
CA GLU A 277 -23.88 -1.37 5.72
C GLU A 277 -23.52 -2.41 6.79
N PRO A 278 -22.72 -2.07 7.82
CA PRO A 278 -22.46 -3.01 8.89
C PRO A 278 -23.82 -3.39 9.49
N ASP A 279 -24.09 -4.68 9.60
CA ASP A 279 -25.32 -5.19 10.22
C ASP A 279 -25.48 -4.48 11.57
N PRO A 280 -26.59 -3.76 11.82
CA PRO A 280 -26.77 -2.95 13.02
C PRO A 280 -26.73 -3.76 14.32
N ASP A 281 -26.79 -5.10 14.25
CA ASP A 281 -26.59 -6.02 15.39
C ASP A 281 -25.12 -6.47 15.58
N THR A 282 -24.21 -6.23 14.63
CA THR A 282 -22.76 -6.33 14.85
C THR A 282 -22.24 -5.06 15.52
N CYS A 283 -22.53 -4.92 16.80
CA CYS A 283 -21.60 -4.23 17.69
C CYS A 283 -20.31 -5.05 17.70
N THR A 284 -19.41 -4.83 16.72
CA THR A 284 -18.01 -5.24 16.85
C THR A 284 -17.52 -4.68 18.16
N ASP A 285 -17.17 -5.57 19.09
CA ASP A 285 -16.65 -5.20 20.40
C ASP A 285 -15.54 -4.17 20.17
N ARG A 286 -15.55 -3.04 20.89
CA ARG A 286 -14.51 -1.99 20.78
C ARG A 286 -13.11 -2.60 20.85
N ARG A 287 -12.95 -3.68 21.62
CA ARG A 287 -11.75 -4.50 21.66
C ARG A 287 -11.32 -5.05 20.31
N GLU A 288 -12.23 -5.60 19.53
CA GLU A 288 -11.92 -6.17 18.21
C GLU A 288 -11.49 -5.08 17.23
N LEU A 289 -12.17 -3.93 17.23
CA LEU A 289 -11.79 -2.77 16.42
C LEU A 289 -10.40 -2.25 16.78
N GLU A 290 -10.11 -2.10 18.08
CA GLU A 290 -8.81 -1.63 18.55
C GLU A 290 -7.67 -2.61 18.22
N LEU A 291 -7.90 -3.92 18.34
CA LEU A 291 -6.91 -4.95 17.98
C LEU A 291 -6.70 -5.04 16.46
N HIS A 292 -7.76 -4.86 15.67
CA HIS A 292 -7.67 -4.76 14.21
C HIS A 292 -6.84 -3.54 13.79
N ALA A 293 -7.17 -2.36 14.34
CA ALA A 293 -6.42 -1.13 14.08
C ALA A 293 -4.95 -1.25 14.50
N HIS A 294 -4.66 -1.93 15.62
CA HIS A 294 -3.28 -2.21 16.05
C HIS A 294 -2.51 -3.03 15.01
N PHE A 295 -3.11 -4.08 14.45
CA PHE A 295 -2.44 -4.92 13.43
C PHE A 295 -2.07 -4.10 12.18
N HIS A 296 -3.03 -3.36 11.62
CA HIS A 296 -2.81 -2.52 10.43
C HIS A 296 -1.79 -1.41 10.69
N PHE A 297 -1.90 -0.76 11.84
CA PHE A 297 -0.91 0.22 12.28
C PHE A 297 0.51 -0.37 12.28
N LYS A 298 0.71 -1.58 12.80
CA LYS A 298 2.04 -2.23 12.83
C LYS A 298 2.58 -2.50 11.44
N GLN A 299 1.74 -2.86 10.47
CA GLN A 299 2.14 -3.03 9.08
C GLN A 299 2.55 -1.68 8.45
N ALA A 300 1.70 -0.66 8.60
CA ALA A 300 1.99 0.69 8.10
C ALA A 300 3.27 1.29 8.72
N MET A 301 3.56 1.00 10.00
CA MET A 301 4.81 1.43 10.64
C MET A 301 6.06 0.80 10.02
N LEU A 302 5.97 -0.39 9.40
CA LEU A 302 7.10 -0.94 8.65
C LEU A 302 7.38 -0.14 7.39
N LEU A 303 6.33 0.25 6.66
CA LEU A 303 6.43 1.13 5.48
C LEU A 303 7.04 2.49 5.88
N MET A 304 6.53 3.08 6.96
CA MET A 304 7.03 4.37 7.44
C MET A 304 8.47 4.32 7.94
N ARG A 305 8.89 3.21 8.55
CA ARG A 305 10.30 2.98 8.94
C ARG A 305 11.21 2.81 7.73
N HIS A 306 10.74 2.13 6.69
CA HIS A 306 11.48 2.02 5.43
C HIS A 306 11.73 3.40 4.84
N ASP A 307 10.69 4.21 4.69
CA ASP A 307 10.80 5.56 4.13
C ASP A 307 11.72 6.44 4.99
N LEU A 308 11.60 6.34 6.32
CA LEU A 308 12.48 7.05 7.23
C LEU A 308 13.96 6.67 7.03
N MET A 309 14.26 5.38 6.84
CA MET A 309 15.62 4.92 6.54
C MET A 309 16.11 5.43 5.18
N ARG A 310 15.27 5.40 4.14
CA ARG A 310 15.60 5.94 2.81
C ARG A 310 15.91 7.43 2.87
N MET A 311 15.00 8.21 3.42
CA MET A 311 15.11 9.67 3.50
C MET A 311 16.22 10.15 4.43
N SER A 312 16.63 9.31 5.39
CA SER A 312 17.80 9.58 6.23
C SER A 312 19.13 9.15 5.61
N GLY A 313 19.13 8.56 4.41
CA GLY A 313 20.33 8.08 3.73
C GLY A 313 20.84 6.72 4.21
N ASP A 314 20.07 5.97 5.00
CA ASP A 314 20.36 4.58 5.38
C ASP A 314 19.75 3.57 4.39
N ALA A 315 20.20 3.63 3.14
CA ALA A 315 19.72 2.76 2.06
C ALA A 315 19.94 1.25 2.37
N ASN A 316 21.05 0.91 3.04
CA ASN A 316 21.34 -0.48 3.42
C ASN A 316 20.40 -0.99 4.52
N GLY A 317 20.10 -0.15 5.52
CA GLY A 317 19.11 -0.46 6.54
C GLY A 317 17.73 -0.64 5.94
N ALA A 318 17.34 0.24 5.00
CA ALA A 318 16.09 0.14 4.27
C ALA A 318 15.99 -1.17 3.46
N ASP A 319 17.01 -1.53 2.67
CA ASP A 319 17.07 -2.81 1.94
C ASP A 319 16.98 -4.03 2.88
N THR A 320 17.65 -3.94 4.04
CA THR A 320 17.61 -5.01 5.04
C THR A 320 16.20 -5.19 5.59
N LEU A 321 15.49 -4.09 5.88
CA LEU A 321 14.11 -4.11 6.36
C LEU A 321 13.18 -4.77 5.32
N LEU A 322 13.29 -4.40 4.03
CA LEU A 322 12.49 -5.01 2.97
C LEU A 322 12.66 -6.54 2.93
N ARG A 323 13.91 -7.00 2.95
CA ARG A 323 14.26 -8.43 2.91
C ARG A 323 13.79 -9.20 4.15
N GLU A 324 13.93 -8.61 5.33
CA GLU A 324 13.53 -9.26 6.60
C GLU A 324 12.00 -9.39 6.72
N HIS A 325 11.25 -8.47 6.11
CA HIS A 325 9.80 -8.42 6.13
C HIS A 325 9.14 -8.82 4.80
N CYS A 326 9.77 -9.75 4.07
CA CYS A 326 9.32 -10.22 2.75
C CYS A 326 7.96 -10.93 2.72
N THR A 327 7.35 -11.21 3.88
CA THR A 327 5.99 -11.77 3.98
C THR A 327 4.90 -10.71 3.78
N LEU A 328 5.28 -9.42 3.78
CA LEU A 328 4.39 -8.31 3.45
C LEU A 328 4.63 -7.94 1.98
N ALA A 329 3.61 -8.14 1.15
CA ALA A 329 3.71 -8.01 -0.31
C ALA A 329 4.37 -6.70 -0.79
N PRO A 330 3.95 -5.48 -0.35
CA PRO A 330 4.57 -4.25 -0.83
C PRO A 330 6.08 -4.16 -0.52
N LEU A 331 6.52 -4.69 0.63
CA LEU A 331 7.95 -4.71 0.98
C LEU A 331 8.73 -5.72 0.15
N ALA A 332 8.12 -6.88 -0.12
CA ALA A 332 8.72 -7.91 -0.95
C ALA A 332 8.89 -7.44 -2.39
N ASP A 333 7.85 -6.83 -2.95
CA ASP A 333 7.84 -6.28 -4.31
C ASP A 333 8.89 -5.19 -4.46
N ALA A 334 8.99 -4.27 -3.49
CA ALA A 334 10.01 -3.24 -3.47
C ALA A 334 11.43 -3.80 -3.44
N TYR A 335 11.66 -4.88 -2.68
CA TYR A 335 12.97 -5.53 -2.68
C TYR A 335 13.26 -6.23 -4.01
N ALA A 336 12.27 -6.88 -4.61
CA ALA A 336 12.41 -7.48 -5.94
C ALA A 336 12.76 -6.40 -6.99
N ALA A 337 12.02 -5.28 -7.02
CA ALA A 337 12.31 -4.13 -7.87
C ALA A 337 13.74 -3.59 -7.64
N ARG A 338 14.19 -3.51 -6.38
CA ARG A 338 15.56 -3.11 -6.02
C ARG A 338 16.62 -4.03 -6.64
N LEU A 339 16.41 -5.34 -6.59
CA LEU A 339 17.32 -6.33 -7.18
C LEU A 339 17.30 -6.30 -8.71
N ILE A 340 16.13 -6.08 -9.33
CA ILE A 340 15.97 -5.92 -10.78
C ILE A 340 16.71 -4.66 -11.25
N HIS A 341 16.50 -3.52 -10.58
CA HIS A 341 17.19 -2.27 -10.88
C HIS A 341 18.71 -2.46 -10.78
N ALA A 342 19.19 -3.12 -9.72
CA ALA A 342 20.62 -3.39 -9.52
C ALA A 342 21.18 -4.52 -10.42
N ARG A 343 20.34 -5.17 -11.24
CA ARG A 343 20.70 -6.33 -12.08
C ARG A 343 21.29 -7.50 -11.29
N ARG A 344 20.86 -7.66 -10.03
CA ARG A 344 21.30 -8.71 -9.10
C ARG A 344 20.43 -9.96 -9.25
N TRP A 345 20.45 -10.55 -10.45
CA TRP A 345 19.53 -11.63 -10.84
C TRP A 345 19.64 -12.91 -10.00
N ARG A 346 20.86 -13.28 -9.54
CA ARG A 346 21.02 -14.44 -8.65
C ARG A 346 20.37 -14.20 -7.30
N ASP A 347 20.59 -13.01 -6.75
CA ASP A 347 20.03 -12.63 -5.46
C ASP A 347 18.50 -12.50 -5.54
N LEU A 348 17.96 -12.14 -6.72
CA LEU A 348 16.52 -12.16 -6.98
C LEU A 348 15.97 -13.60 -6.93
N LEU A 349 16.65 -14.58 -7.53
CA LEU A 349 16.23 -15.99 -7.44
C LEU A 349 16.25 -16.49 -5.99
N GLU A 350 17.33 -16.22 -5.25
CA GLU A 350 17.44 -16.60 -3.84
C GLU A 350 16.32 -15.95 -3.00
N PHE A 351 16.00 -14.69 -3.30
CA PHE A 351 14.92 -13.98 -2.63
C PHE A 351 13.53 -14.55 -2.95
N ILE A 352 13.27 -14.90 -4.20
CA ILE A 352 12.01 -15.54 -4.61
C ILE A 352 11.83 -16.87 -3.86
N ASP A 353 12.90 -17.70 -3.80
CA ASP A 353 12.89 -18.94 -3.04
C ASP A 353 12.57 -18.69 -1.54
N ASP A 354 13.11 -17.63 -0.95
CA ASP A 354 12.83 -17.23 0.44
C ASP A 354 11.37 -16.79 0.64
N VAL A 355 10.77 -16.07 -0.31
CA VAL A 355 9.36 -15.65 -0.28
C VAL A 355 8.45 -16.86 -0.37
N GLU A 356 8.62 -17.70 -1.39
CA GLU A 356 7.82 -18.91 -1.59
C GLU A 356 7.92 -19.88 -0.41
N ALA A 357 9.10 -20.01 0.20
CA ALA A 357 9.29 -20.87 1.38
C ALA A 357 8.57 -20.37 2.63
N ARG A 358 8.39 -19.04 2.78
CA ARG A 358 7.73 -18.43 3.95
C ARG A 358 6.24 -18.24 3.74
N ARG A 359 5.82 -17.91 2.53
CA ARG A 359 4.43 -17.57 2.17
C ARG A 359 4.14 -17.95 0.71
N PRO A 360 3.88 -19.23 0.41
CA PRO A 360 3.71 -19.72 -0.97
C PRO A 360 2.47 -19.14 -1.66
N GLU A 361 1.48 -18.65 -0.91
CA GLU A 361 0.26 -18.03 -1.42
C GLU A 361 0.38 -16.51 -1.65
N GLN A 362 1.56 -15.92 -1.40
CA GLN A 362 1.77 -14.49 -1.59
C GLN A 362 1.78 -14.14 -3.09
N PHE A 363 1.00 -13.13 -3.46
CA PHE A 363 0.99 -12.52 -4.79
C PHE A 363 1.73 -11.18 -4.77
N THR A 364 2.05 -10.68 -5.97
CA THR A 364 2.64 -9.35 -6.17
C THR A 364 1.53 -8.31 -6.28
N ILE A 365 1.71 -7.12 -5.71
CA ILE A 365 0.72 -6.04 -5.71
C ILE A 365 1.19 -4.77 -6.42
N MET A 366 2.52 -4.52 -6.45
CA MET A 366 3.11 -3.31 -7.04
C MET A 366 3.56 -3.52 -8.48
N PHE A 367 3.45 -4.75 -9.02
CA PHE A 367 3.79 -5.08 -10.39
C PHE A 367 2.51 -5.26 -11.22
N PRO A 368 2.42 -4.70 -12.44
CA PRO A 368 1.25 -4.87 -13.31
C PRO A 368 1.07 -6.32 -13.74
N GLU A 369 -0.18 -6.82 -13.71
CA GLU A 369 -0.53 -8.19 -14.10
C GLU A 369 0.00 -8.58 -15.50
N ASP A 370 0.01 -7.64 -16.46
CA ASP A 370 0.56 -7.85 -17.81
C ASP A 370 2.07 -8.19 -17.82
N LEU A 371 2.83 -7.69 -16.82
CA LEU A 371 4.26 -7.96 -16.67
C LEU A 371 4.52 -9.18 -15.79
N VAL A 372 3.63 -9.45 -14.83
CA VAL A 372 3.73 -10.56 -13.89
C VAL A 372 2.47 -11.44 -13.86
N PRO A 373 2.08 -12.06 -15.01
CA PRO A 373 0.84 -12.83 -15.08
C PRO A 373 0.82 -14.10 -14.20
N TYR A 374 1.98 -14.46 -13.64
CA TYR A 374 2.20 -15.58 -12.73
C TYR A 374 2.95 -15.13 -11.46
N ASP A 375 2.81 -13.85 -11.08
CA ASP A 375 3.42 -13.26 -9.88
C ASP A 375 4.93 -13.54 -9.75
N TRP A 376 5.33 -14.16 -8.64
CA TRP A 376 6.71 -14.50 -8.31
C TRP A 376 7.36 -15.45 -9.32
N GLU A 377 6.58 -16.31 -9.99
CA GLU A 377 7.12 -17.13 -11.08
C GLU A 377 7.50 -16.27 -12.29
N SER A 378 6.73 -15.24 -12.61
CA SER A 378 7.11 -14.30 -13.67
C SER A 378 8.40 -13.56 -13.31
N LEU A 379 8.57 -13.14 -12.05
CA LEU A 379 9.83 -12.54 -11.59
C LEU A 379 11.01 -13.53 -11.64
N ARG A 380 10.76 -14.82 -11.37
CA ARG A 380 11.74 -15.89 -11.50
C ARG A 380 12.21 -16.02 -12.95
N GLU A 381 11.30 -15.95 -13.92
CA GLU A 381 11.65 -15.93 -15.33
C GLU A 381 12.49 -14.74 -15.71
N ILE A 382 12.12 -13.53 -15.26
CA ILE A 382 12.91 -12.32 -15.50
C ILE A 382 14.33 -12.51 -14.98
N ALA A 383 14.50 -13.07 -13.78
CA ALA A 383 15.81 -13.34 -13.21
C ALA A 383 16.62 -14.35 -14.06
N LEU A 384 15.99 -15.45 -14.51
CA LEU A 384 16.63 -16.44 -15.38
C LEU A 384 16.98 -15.88 -16.76
N GLN A 385 16.14 -15.02 -17.34
CA GLN A 385 16.42 -14.27 -18.56
C GLN A 385 17.62 -13.35 -18.38
N GLY A 386 17.70 -12.65 -17.24
CA GLY A 386 18.82 -11.80 -16.85
C GLY A 386 20.15 -12.56 -16.71
N LEU A 387 20.09 -13.85 -16.35
CA LEU A 387 21.25 -14.76 -16.28
C LEU A 387 21.53 -15.52 -17.59
N ASP A 388 20.66 -15.43 -18.59
CA ASP A 388 20.63 -16.25 -19.81
C ASP A 388 20.63 -17.77 -19.53
N GLU A 389 19.91 -18.20 -18.47
CA GLU A 389 19.76 -19.61 -18.05
C GLU A 389 18.71 -20.35 -18.90
N ARG A 390 19.01 -20.49 -20.20
CA ARG A 390 18.07 -21.02 -21.21
C ARG A 390 17.51 -22.40 -20.88
N GLY A 391 18.31 -23.27 -20.26
CA GLY A 391 17.87 -24.62 -19.92
C GLY A 391 16.70 -24.64 -18.94
N GLN A 392 16.75 -23.77 -17.92
CA GLN A 392 15.69 -23.64 -16.91
C GLN A 392 14.47 -22.94 -17.50
N LEU A 393 14.67 -21.90 -18.31
CA LEU A 393 13.56 -21.24 -19.02
C LEU A 393 12.82 -22.21 -19.95
N GLN A 394 13.55 -23.08 -20.66
CA GLN A 394 12.95 -24.12 -21.50
C GLN A 394 12.11 -25.10 -20.69
N GLU A 395 12.52 -25.42 -19.47
CA GLU A 395 11.78 -26.31 -18.57
C GLU A 395 10.48 -25.66 -18.07
N ILE A 396 10.55 -24.39 -17.63
CA ILE A 396 9.38 -23.61 -17.21
C ILE A 396 8.35 -23.51 -18.35
N TYR A 397 8.77 -23.06 -19.54
CA TYR A 397 7.85 -22.91 -20.66
C TYR A 397 7.31 -24.25 -21.15
N ARG A 398 8.09 -25.33 -21.08
CA ARG A 398 7.60 -26.68 -21.39
C ARG A 398 6.51 -27.12 -20.42
N ALA A 399 6.71 -26.92 -19.11
CA ALA A 399 5.73 -27.26 -18.09
C ALA A 399 4.41 -26.50 -18.30
N ARG A 400 4.48 -25.20 -18.63
CA ARG A 400 3.29 -24.39 -18.95
C ARG A 400 2.58 -24.84 -20.20
N VAL A 401 3.30 -25.20 -21.27
CA VAL A 401 2.67 -25.77 -22.47
C VAL A 401 1.91 -27.05 -22.15
N LEU A 402 2.44 -27.92 -21.29
CA LEU A 402 1.78 -29.17 -20.89
C LEU A 402 0.55 -28.91 -20.00
N GLY A 403 0.63 -27.94 -19.10
CA GLY A 403 -0.45 -27.57 -18.18
C GLY A 403 -1.49 -26.61 -18.77
N ALA A 404 -1.38 -26.20 -20.04
CA ALA A 404 -2.20 -25.14 -20.58
C ALA A 404 -3.67 -25.54 -20.77
N PHE A 405 -4.57 -24.63 -20.41
CA PHE A 405 -6.03 -24.80 -20.54
C PHE A 405 -6.67 -23.84 -21.56
N ASP A 406 -5.98 -22.76 -21.92
CA ASP A 406 -6.49 -21.77 -22.88
C ASP A 406 -5.39 -21.27 -23.85
N MET A 407 -5.81 -20.72 -24.97
CA MET A 407 -4.96 -20.09 -25.98
C MET A 407 -4.25 -18.82 -25.49
N ASP A 408 -4.72 -18.21 -24.40
CA ASP A 408 -4.03 -17.07 -23.78
C ASP A 408 -2.62 -17.47 -23.27
N GLU A 409 -2.40 -18.76 -23.00
CA GLU A 409 -1.10 -19.31 -22.57
C GLU A 409 -0.16 -19.65 -23.75
N LEU A 410 -0.55 -19.34 -24.98
CA LEU A 410 0.28 -19.53 -26.19
C LEU A 410 1.63 -18.79 -26.11
N ALA A 411 1.71 -17.76 -25.27
CA ALA A 411 2.95 -17.05 -24.97
C ALA A 411 4.07 -18.00 -24.51
N ALA A 412 3.75 -19.04 -23.71
CA ALA A 412 4.74 -20.01 -23.25
C ALA A 412 5.36 -20.80 -24.41
N LEU A 413 4.54 -21.29 -25.35
CA LEU A 413 5.02 -22.00 -26.55
C LEU A 413 5.87 -21.08 -27.44
N THR A 414 5.43 -19.83 -27.62
CA THR A 414 6.14 -18.82 -28.40
C THR A 414 7.51 -18.52 -27.81
N ASN A 415 7.58 -18.36 -26.49
CA ASN A 415 8.82 -18.11 -25.76
C ASN A 415 9.76 -19.31 -25.79
N LEU A 416 9.23 -20.53 -25.63
CA LEU A 416 10.00 -21.76 -25.79
C LEU A 416 10.61 -21.86 -27.20
N ARG A 417 9.84 -21.59 -28.26
CA ARG A 417 10.36 -21.59 -29.63
C ARG A 417 11.47 -20.55 -29.81
N ARG A 418 11.31 -19.35 -29.26
CA ARG A 418 12.31 -18.28 -29.37
C ARG A 418 13.65 -18.66 -28.71
N LEU A 419 13.60 -19.42 -27.62
CA LEU A 419 14.80 -19.92 -26.93
C LEU A 419 15.56 -21.01 -27.70
N CYS A 420 14.91 -21.65 -28.67
CA CYS A 420 15.43 -22.82 -29.35
C CYS A 420 15.89 -22.50 -30.78
N ASP A 421 17.06 -23.02 -31.16
CA ASP A 421 17.39 -23.22 -32.58
C ASP A 421 16.59 -24.42 -33.15
N ASP A 422 16.74 -24.72 -34.44
CA ASP A 422 15.92 -25.77 -35.07
C ASP A 422 16.14 -27.14 -34.43
N ARG A 423 17.38 -27.47 -34.03
CA ARG A 423 17.70 -28.75 -33.41
C ARG A 423 17.13 -28.85 -31.99
N THR A 424 17.34 -27.84 -31.17
CA THR A 424 16.82 -27.83 -29.79
C THR A 424 15.31 -27.75 -29.78
N TRP A 425 14.70 -27.12 -30.78
CA TRP A 425 13.25 -27.11 -30.95
C TRP A 425 12.70 -28.50 -31.29
N ASP A 426 13.38 -29.27 -32.13
CA ASP A 426 13.04 -30.67 -32.39
C ASP A 426 13.12 -31.50 -31.09
N GLU A 427 14.19 -31.33 -30.32
CA GLU A 427 14.37 -32.01 -29.04
C GLU A 427 13.28 -31.63 -28.01
N GLN A 428 12.93 -30.35 -27.89
CA GLN A 428 11.88 -29.88 -26.95
C GLN A 428 10.48 -30.32 -27.37
N SER A 429 10.15 -30.23 -28.66
CA SER A 429 8.84 -30.68 -29.17
C SER A 429 8.63 -32.18 -28.98
N ALA A 430 9.68 -33.00 -29.19
CA ALA A 430 9.63 -34.43 -28.90
C ALA A 430 9.42 -34.70 -27.41
N ARG A 431 10.09 -33.94 -26.53
CA ARG A 431 9.90 -34.06 -25.07
C ARG A 431 8.48 -33.70 -24.63
N ILE A 432 7.88 -32.65 -25.18
CA ILE A 432 6.48 -32.29 -24.89
C ILE A 432 5.56 -33.45 -25.25
N VAL A 433 5.71 -34.04 -26.45
CA VAL A 433 4.91 -35.20 -26.87
C VAL A 433 5.11 -36.40 -25.92
N ASP A 434 6.35 -36.71 -25.58
CA ASP A 434 6.70 -37.82 -24.70
C ASP A 434 6.14 -37.63 -23.28
N ASP A 435 6.24 -36.41 -22.73
CA ASP A 435 5.77 -36.08 -21.39
C ASP A 435 4.23 -36.06 -21.35
N TYR A 436 3.58 -35.42 -22.33
CA TYR A 436 2.12 -35.42 -22.48
C TYR A 436 1.55 -36.84 -22.53
N HIS A 437 2.21 -37.76 -23.22
CA HIS A 437 1.79 -39.16 -23.28
C HIS A 437 2.10 -39.97 -22.01
N ARG A 438 3.06 -39.52 -21.20
CA ARG A 438 3.44 -40.21 -19.95
C ARG A 438 2.48 -39.90 -18.81
N GLU A 439 1.90 -38.72 -18.78
CA GLU A 439 0.98 -38.25 -17.73
C GLU A 439 -0.34 -39.04 -17.67
N GLY A 440 -0.69 -39.76 -18.74
CA GLY A 440 -1.85 -40.63 -18.80
C GLY A 440 -3.06 -39.96 -19.45
N PRO A 441 -4.30 -40.39 -19.14
CA PRO A 441 -5.49 -39.80 -19.75
C PRO A 441 -5.72 -38.38 -19.21
N HIS A 442 -5.81 -37.41 -20.13
CA HIS A 442 -6.07 -36.01 -19.82
C HIS A 442 -7.58 -35.78 -19.66
N LEU A 443 -7.97 -34.88 -18.75
CA LEU A 443 -9.38 -34.60 -18.45
C LEU A 443 -9.95 -33.42 -19.26
N ALA A 444 -9.08 -32.62 -19.85
CA ALA A 444 -9.43 -31.42 -20.60
C ALA A 444 -8.56 -31.29 -21.85
N ARG A 445 -9.08 -30.57 -22.84
CA ARG A 445 -8.32 -30.21 -24.03
C ARG A 445 -7.21 -29.23 -23.67
N ASN A 446 -6.06 -29.36 -24.33
CA ASN A 446 -4.95 -28.44 -24.25
C ASN A 446 -4.77 -27.76 -25.63
N PRO A 447 -5.32 -26.56 -25.83
CA PRO A 447 -5.33 -25.89 -27.13
C PRO A 447 -3.93 -25.41 -27.55
N VAL A 448 -3.03 -25.13 -26.60
CA VAL A 448 -1.63 -24.78 -26.88
C VAL A 448 -0.86 -25.98 -27.44
N TYR A 449 -1.09 -27.17 -26.88
CA TYR A 449 -0.53 -28.41 -27.40
C TYR A 449 -1.09 -28.73 -28.80
N GLU A 450 -2.41 -28.60 -29.01
CA GLU A 450 -3.04 -28.73 -30.33
C GLU A 450 -2.39 -27.79 -31.36
N HIS A 451 -2.16 -26.53 -30.99
CA HIS A 451 -1.47 -25.55 -31.83
C HIS A 451 -0.04 -26.00 -32.19
N MET A 452 0.71 -26.54 -31.22
CA MET A 452 2.04 -27.08 -31.48
C MET A 452 2.00 -28.24 -32.48
N LEU A 453 1.05 -29.16 -32.36
CA LEU A 453 0.91 -30.29 -33.29
C LEU A 453 0.69 -29.80 -34.73
N VAL A 454 -0.18 -28.79 -34.90
CA VAL A 454 -0.44 -28.15 -36.20
C VAL A 454 0.81 -27.48 -36.74
N MET A 455 1.46 -26.64 -35.93
CA MET A 455 2.68 -25.93 -36.29
C MET A 455 3.79 -26.88 -36.75
N ARG A 456 3.87 -28.07 -36.16
CA ARG A 456 4.89 -29.09 -36.42
C ARG A 456 4.47 -30.15 -37.44
N ALA A 457 3.25 -30.09 -37.97
CA ALA A 457 2.67 -31.11 -38.85
C ALA A 457 2.73 -32.54 -38.26
N MET A 458 2.48 -32.67 -36.96
CA MET A 458 2.55 -33.93 -36.20
C MET A 458 1.26 -34.75 -36.34
N ARG A 459 1.06 -35.36 -37.51
CA ARG A 459 -0.20 -36.05 -37.87
C ARG A 459 -0.52 -37.26 -36.99
N ASN A 460 0.47 -38.06 -36.61
CA ASN A 460 0.23 -39.28 -35.85
C ASN A 460 -0.18 -38.96 -34.42
N GLU A 461 0.48 -37.97 -33.84
CA GLU A 461 0.26 -37.45 -32.49
C GLU A 461 -1.12 -36.77 -32.43
N ALA A 462 -1.50 -36.01 -33.46
CA ALA A 462 -2.83 -35.42 -33.59
C ALA A 462 -3.93 -36.48 -33.69
N MET A 463 -3.73 -37.54 -34.48
CA MET A 463 -4.67 -38.67 -34.54
C MET A 463 -4.85 -39.36 -33.19
N ARG A 464 -3.76 -39.50 -32.42
CA ARG A 464 -3.80 -40.07 -31.07
C ARG A 464 -4.50 -39.14 -30.07
N TYR A 465 -4.25 -37.84 -30.15
CA TYR A 465 -4.95 -36.85 -29.32
C TYR A 465 -6.47 -36.87 -29.54
N LEU A 466 -6.92 -37.07 -30.78
CA LEU A 466 -8.34 -37.21 -31.11
C LEU A 466 -9.02 -38.47 -30.56
N GLU A 467 -8.26 -39.49 -30.13
CA GLU A 467 -8.83 -40.64 -29.43
C GLU A 467 -9.41 -40.22 -28.08
N ASP A 468 -8.75 -39.27 -27.41
CA ASP A 468 -9.15 -38.72 -26.11
C ASP A 468 -10.11 -37.53 -26.27
N PHE A 469 -9.90 -36.68 -27.30
CA PHE A 469 -10.69 -35.45 -27.54
C PHE A 469 -11.22 -35.33 -28.99
N PRO A 470 -12.28 -36.06 -29.37
CA PRO A 470 -12.80 -36.05 -30.74
C PRO A 470 -13.31 -34.68 -31.23
N ASP A 471 -13.70 -33.81 -30.30
CA ASP A 471 -14.20 -32.46 -30.56
C ASP A 471 -13.10 -31.46 -30.97
N ALA A 472 -11.82 -31.81 -30.80
CA ALA A 472 -10.66 -31.04 -31.29
C ALA A 472 -10.44 -31.17 -32.82
N TRP A 473 -11.24 -31.97 -33.51
CA TRP A 473 -11.12 -32.18 -34.96
C TRP A 473 -11.04 -30.90 -35.79
N PRO A 474 -11.89 -29.86 -35.56
CA PRO A 474 -11.85 -28.64 -36.37
C PRO A 474 -10.49 -27.92 -36.30
N ASP A 475 -9.85 -27.93 -35.14
CA ASP A 475 -8.60 -27.24 -34.87
C ASP A 475 -7.39 -28.00 -35.43
N LEU A 476 -7.48 -29.33 -35.52
CA LEU A 476 -6.44 -30.20 -36.07
C LEU A 476 -6.59 -30.51 -37.57
N ALA A 477 -7.72 -30.14 -38.19
CA ALA A 477 -8.06 -30.50 -39.57
C ALA A 477 -7.01 -30.11 -40.62
N ALA A 478 -6.17 -29.10 -40.35
CA ALA A 478 -5.12 -28.65 -41.26
C ALA A 478 -3.99 -29.68 -41.48
N ILE A 479 -3.82 -30.63 -40.57
CA ILE A 479 -2.72 -31.61 -40.57
C ILE A 479 -3.17 -33.07 -40.69
N LEU A 480 -4.49 -33.31 -40.74
CA LEU A 480 -5.13 -34.64 -40.81
C LEU A 480 -5.47 -35.01 -42.25
#